data_AF-A0A7C0XIC2-F1
#
_entry.id   AF-A0A7C0XIC2-F1
#
_cell.length_a   1.000
_cell.length_b   1.000
_cell.length_c   1.000
_cell.angle_alpha   90.00
_cell.angle_beta   90.00
_cell.angle_gamma   90.00
#
_symmetry.space_group_name_H-M   'P 1'
#
loop_
_entity.id
_entity.type
_entity.pdbx_description
1 polymer ?
#
loop_
_entity_poly.entity_id
_entity_poly.type
_entity_poly.pdbx_seq_one_letter_code
_entity_poly.pdbx_strand_id
1 'polypeptide(L)'
;MRPSRIKSKLKTEEKSLLTENLKQCLRDEARLWYDGCVYAYRIYDSQEWLSLGYASVKDYIQAELEPLGISYRLFMYRVKIGRTIEDHKIQPEDVAGIGWTKFMELTKLLMDTRIPNFTADVPTLLDRARNSSLRELQDYVRKVKQNYRRDFIRRVFKCDLYEDQYDIIQHALSTAQQMSKVDADPVNLTYICMDFLVNHSTDPSEVQALRNEALKVSAMVPDDLEEE
;
A
#
# COMPACT_ATOMS: atom_id res chain seq x y z
N MET A 1 18.55 14.46 -66.17
CA MET A 1 18.77 13.46 -65.11
C MET A 1 18.33 14.03 -63.76
N ARG A 2 17.31 13.46 -63.09
CA ARG A 2 16.81 13.92 -61.77
C ARG A 2 17.06 12.85 -60.68
N PRO A 3 18.19 12.89 -59.96
CA PRO A 3 18.40 12.06 -58.79
C PRO A 3 18.00 12.86 -57.53
N SER A 4 16.73 12.80 -57.11
CA SER A 4 16.30 13.51 -55.89
C SER A 4 15.19 12.82 -55.08
N ARG A 5 14.38 11.93 -55.68
CA ARG A 5 13.26 11.28 -54.96
C ARG A 5 13.60 10.02 -54.17
N ILE A 6 14.75 9.38 -54.42
CA ILE A 6 15.09 8.09 -53.79
C ILE A 6 15.65 8.29 -52.37
N LYS A 7 16.43 9.36 -52.13
CA LYS A 7 17.02 9.64 -50.81
C LYS A 7 15.99 10.06 -49.75
N SER A 8 14.85 10.63 -50.15
CA SER A 8 13.80 11.01 -49.19
C SER A 8 12.98 9.81 -48.72
N LYS A 9 12.70 8.83 -49.60
CA LYS A 9 11.96 7.61 -49.22
C LYS A 9 12.75 6.71 -48.28
N LEU A 10 14.03 6.48 -48.55
CA LEU A 10 14.90 5.67 -47.70
C LEU A 10 15.02 6.22 -46.28
N LYS A 11 15.17 7.55 -46.12
CA LYS A 11 15.19 8.20 -44.79
C LYS A 11 13.85 8.11 -44.05
N THR A 12 12.73 8.04 -44.77
CA THR A 12 11.41 7.90 -44.15
C THR A 12 11.14 6.46 -43.73
N GLU A 13 11.56 5.47 -44.52
CA GLU A 13 11.47 4.04 -44.19
C GLU A 13 12.38 3.67 -43.01
N GLU A 14 13.63 4.16 -43.00
CA GLU A 14 14.58 3.94 -41.90
C GLU A 14 14.10 4.57 -40.57
N LYS A 15 13.52 5.78 -40.62
CA LYS A 15 12.90 6.42 -39.44
C LYS A 15 11.68 5.66 -38.93
N SER A 16 10.89 5.09 -39.84
CA SER A 16 9.73 4.24 -39.46
C SER A 16 10.20 2.99 -38.72
N LEU A 17 11.31 2.39 -39.14
CA LEU A 17 11.88 1.20 -38.50
C LEU A 17 12.41 1.49 -37.08
N LEU A 18 13.13 2.60 -36.88
CA LEU A 18 13.65 2.96 -35.55
C LEU A 18 12.53 3.27 -34.54
N THR A 19 11.46 3.92 -35.00
CA THR A 19 10.31 4.25 -34.14
C THR A 19 9.59 2.99 -33.68
N GLU A 20 9.37 2.02 -34.57
CA GLU A 20 8.75 0.75 -34.20
C GLU A 20 9.65 -0.10 -33.29
N ASN A 21 10.96 -0.12 -33.54
CA ASN A 21 11.92 -0.79 -32.65
C ASN A 21 11.89 -0.19 -31.24
N LEU A 22 11.86 1.15 -31.11
CA LEU A 22 11.75 1.80 -29.81
C LEU A 22 10.44 1.45 -29.10
N LYS A 23 9.31 1.47 -29.82
CA LYS A 23 8.01 1.06 -29.25
C LYS A 23 8.06 -0.38 -28.74
N GLN A 24 8.72 -1.28 -29.45
CA GLN A 24 8.88 -2.66 -29.01
C GLN A 24 9.74 -2.75 -27.74
N CYS A 25 10.89 -2.07 -27.70
CA CYS A 25 11.72 -2.02 -26.49
C CYS A 25 10.96 -1.50 -25.26
N LEU A 26 10.09 -0.48 -25.43
CA LEU A 26 9.29 0.05 -24.33
C LEU A 26 8.20 -0.94 -23.85
N ARG A 27 7.65 -1.77 -24.74
CA ARG A 27 6.73 -2.85 -24.35
C ARG A 27 7.46 -3.97 -23.63
N ASP A 28 8.65 -4.34 -24.11
CA ASP A 28 9.48 -5.36 -23.49
C ASP A 28 9.95 -4.89 -22.11
N GLU A 29 10.36 -3.62 -21.97
CA GLU A 29 10.67 -3.00 -20.68
C GLU A 29 9.46 -3.07 -19.74
N ALA A 30 8.25 -2.76 -20.23
CA ALA A 30 7.03 -2.82 -19.44
C ALA A 30 6.77 -4.22 -18.85
N ARG A 31 6.92 -5.25 -19.69
CA ARG A 31 6.80 -6.64 -19.28
C ARG A 31 7.90 -7.06 -18.30
N LEU A 32 9.16 -6.71 -18.58
CA LEU A 32 10.29 -7.09 -17.75
C LEU A 32 10.21 -6.50 -16.34
N TRP A 33 9.78 -5.23 -16.19
CA TRP A 33 9.62 -4.68 -14.85
C TRP A 33 8.41 -5.29 -14.12
N TYR A 34 7.32 -5.62 -14.82
CA TYR A 34 6.18 -6.34 -14.24
C TYR A 34 6.64 -7.68 -13.68
N ASP A 35 7.27 -8.52 -14.52
CA ASP A 35 7.77 -9.84 -14.14
C ASP A 35 8.76 -9.72 -12.97
N GLY A 36 9.69 -8.78 -13.06
CA GLY A 36 10.67 -8.52 -11.99
C GLY A 36 10.05 -8.10 -10.66
N CYS A 37 8.90 -7.42 -10.66
CA CYS A 37 8.18 -7.08 -9.44
C CYS A 37 7.44 -8.28 -8.85
N VAL A 38 6.78 -9.08 -9.69
CA VAL A 38 6.11 -10.32 -9.27
C VAL A 38 7.11 -11.31 -8.67
N TYR A 39 8.27 -11.52 -9.32
CA TYR A 39 9.31 -12.39 -8.77
C TYR A 39 9.88 -11.85 -7.46
N ALA A 40 10.15 -10.54 -7.36
CA ALA A 40 10.64 -9.95 -6.12
C ALA A 40 9.64 -10.18 -4.97
N TYR A 41 8.35 -10.00 -5.21
CA TYR A 41 7.32 -10.29 -4.22
C TYR A 41 7.30 -11.77 -3.84
N ARG A 42 7.33 -12.70 -4.79
CA ARG A 42 7.32 -14.15 -4.50
C ARG A 42 8.56 -14.60 -3.73
N ILE A 43 9.73 -14.07 -4.06
CA ILE A 43 10.96 -14.30 -3.28
C ILE A 43 10.76 -13.82 -1.84
N TYR A 44 10.19 -12.61 -1.67
CA TYR A 44 9.85 -12.03 -0.36
C TYR A 44 8.87 -12.88 0.45
N ASP A 45 7.77 -13.26 -0.17
CA ASP A 45 6.68 -13.99 0.45
C ASP A 45 7.08 -15.42 0.85
N SER A 46 7.81 -16.12 -0.03
CA SER A 46 8.31 -17.47 0.21
C SER A 46 9.54 -17.55 1.10
N GLN A 47 10.16 -16.41 1.43
CA GLN A 47 11.40 -16.32 2.20
C GLN A 47 12.55 -17.15 1.58
N GLU A 48 12.65 -17.16 0.24
CA GLU A 48 13.59 -18.02 -0.51
C GLU A 48 15.04 -17.92 -0.02
N TRP A 49 15.47 -16.73 0.44
CA TRP A 49 16.82 -16.51 0.97
C TRP A 49 17.18 -17.40 2.16
N LEU A 50 16.21 -17.81 2.99
CA LEU A 50 16.46 -18.71 4.12
C LEU A 50 16.91 -20.07 3.61
N SER A 51 16.31 -20.57 2.53
CA SER A 51 16.69 -21.84 1.91
C SER A 51 18.08 -21.80 1.25
N LEU A 52 18.51 -20.62 0.84
CA LEU A 52 19.83 -20.37 0.28
C LEU A 52 20.90 -20.09 1.36
N GLY A 53 20.52 -20.08 2.64
CA GLY A 53 21.43 -19.93 3.78
C GLY A 53 21.75 -18.49 4.18
N TYR A 54 21.02 -17.49 3.69
CA TYR A 54 21.16 -16.11 4.15
C TYR A 54 20.34 -15.88 5.42
N ALA A 55 20.88 -15.13 6.37
CA ALA A 55 20.22 -14.83 7.64
C ALA A 55 19.04 -13.85 7.49
N SER A 56 19.11 -12.97 6.49
CA SER A 56 18.07 -11.98 6.20
C SER A 56 17.93 -11.73 4.70
N VAL A 57 16.77 -11.21 4.30
CA VAL A 57 16.53 -10.76 2.92
C VAL A 57 17.51 -9.66 2.49
N LYS A 58 17.98 -8.85 3.43
CA LYS A 58 18.98 -7.81 3.18
C LYS A 58 20.33 -8.42 2.79
N ASP A 59 20.77 -9.47 3.48
CA ASP A 59 22.04 -10.15 3.19
C ASP A 59 21.98 -10.82 1.81
N TYR A 60 20.85 -11.46 1.49
CA TYR A 60 20.61 -12.03 0.16
C TYR A 60 20.68 -10.97 -0.95
N ILE A 61 20.00 -9.83 -0.78
CA ILE A 61 20.03 -8.76 -1.79
C ILE A 61 21.44 -8.21 -1.97
N GLN A 62 22.16 -7.98 -0.87
CA GLN A 62 23.53 -7.47 -0.91
C GLN A 62 24.50 -8.45 -1.60
N ALA A 63 24.32 -9.75 -1.39
CA ALA A 63 25.18 -10.78 -2.00
C ALA A 63 24.84 -11.03 -3.48
N GLU A 64 23.56 -11.23 -3.81
CA GLU A 64 23.15 -11.77 -5.12
C GLU A 64 22.67 -10.69 -6.10
N LEU A 65 21.97 -9.66 -5.60
CA LEU A 65 21.24 -8.72 -6.46
C LEU A 65 21.90 -7.35 -6.57
N GLU A 66 22.66 -6.91 -5.57
CA GLU A 66 23.41 -5.66 -5.60
C GLU A 66 24.50 -5.64 -6.69
N PRO A 67 25.23 -6.74 -6.98
CA PRO A 67 26.12 -6.81 -8.15
C PRO A 67 25.41 -6.60 -9.49
N LEU A 68 24.09 -6.85 -9.54
CA LEU A 68 23.23 -6.61 -10.70
C LEU A 68 22.58 -5.21 -10.68
N GLY A 69 22.97 -4.36 -9.72
CA GLY A 69 22.48 -2.99 -9.58
C GLY A 69 21.16 -2.86 -8.82
N ILE A 70 20.71 -3.91 -8.11
CA ILE A 70 19.48 -3.88 -7.32
C ILE A 70 19.80 -3.69 -5.83
N SER A 71 19.66 -2.45 -5.36
CA SER A 71 19.78 -2.16 -3.92
C SER A 71 18.58 -2.72 -3.12
N TYR A 72 18.78 -2.90 -1.81
CA TYR A 72 17.72 -3.28 -0.87
C TYR A 72 16.45 -2.43 -1.03
N ARG A 73 16.60 -1.11 -1.08
CA ARG A 73 15.48 -0.18 -1.21
C ARG A 73 14.71 -0.39 -2.51
N LEU A 74 15.42 -0.58 -3.62
CA LEU A 74 14.79 -0.82 -4.92
C LEU A 74 14.07 -2.18 -4.94
N PHE A 75 14.66 -3.21 -4.35
CA PHE A 75 14.02 -4.51 -4.18
C PHE A 75 12.71 -4.38 -3.39
N MET A 76 12.71 -3.68 -2.25
CA MET A 76 11.49 -3.49 -1.45
C MET A 76 10.40 -2.71 -2.19
N TYR A 77 10.76 -1.79 -3.10
CA TYR A 77 9.78 -1.16 -3.99
C TYR A 77 9.16 -2.17 -4.96
N ARG A 78 9.97 -3.06 -5.54
CA ARG A 78 9.50 -4.14 -6.41
C ARG A 78 8.60 -5.13 -5.67
N VAL A 79 8.95 -5.50 -4.44
CA VAL A 79 8.11 -6.32 -3.55
C VAL A 79 6.75 -5.66 -3.37
N LYS A 80 6.72 -4.36 -3.01
CA LYS A 80 5.48 -3.63 -2.79
C LYS A 80 4.60 -3.58 -4.05
N ILE A 81 5.21 -3.34 -5.20
CA ILE A 81 4.53 -3.36 -6.50
C ILE A 81 4.00 -4.76 -6.82
N GLY A 82 4.81 -5.80 -6.65
CA GLY A 82 4.44 -7.19 -6.92
C GLY A 82 3.29 -7.66 -6.05
N ARG A 83 3.32 -7.35 -4.75
CA ARG A 83 2.19 -7.59 -3.85
C ARG A 83 0.92 -6.90 -4.33
N THR A 84 1.02 -5.62 -4.72
CA THR A 84 -0.14 -4.89 -5.28
C THR A 84 -0.67 -5.55 -6.56
N ILE A 85 0.20 -6.06 -7.42
CA ILE A 85 -0.19 -6.74 -8.66
C ILE A 85 -0.97 -8.02 -8.33
N GLU A 86 -0.46 -8.86 -7.42
CA GLU A 86 -1.10 -10.13 -7.07
C GLU A 86 -2.41 -9.92 -6.28
N ASP A 87 -2.40 -9.03 -5.27
CA ASP A 87 -3.59 -8.71 -4.45
C ASP A 87 -4.76 -8.22 -5.30
N HIS A 88 -4.47 -7.43 -6.35
CA HIS A 88 -5.48 -6.81 -7.23
C HIS A 88 -5.63 -7.53 -8.58
N LYS A 89 -4.96 -8.67 -8.79
CA LYS A 89 -5.01 -9.49 -10.02
C LYS A 89 -4.72 -8.71 -11.31
N ILE A 90 -3.83 -7.73 -11.23
CA ILE A 90 -3.46 -6.85 -12.35
C ILE A 90 -2.67 -7.64 -13.39
N GLN A 91 -3.11 -7.61 -14.64
CA GLN A 91 -2.44 -8.34 -15.72
C GLN A 91 -1.30 -7.51 -16.34
N PRO A 92 -0.32 -8.14 -17.02
CA PRO A 92 0.76 -7.43 -17.71
C PRO A 92 0.25 -6.37 -18.71
N GLU A 93 -0.86 -6.66 -19.39
CA GLU A 93 -1.49 -5.75 -20.36
C GLU A 93 -2.05 -4.49 -19.68
N ASP A 94 -2.46 -4.61 -18.42
CA ASP A 94 -3.02 -3.50 -17.66
C ASP A 94 -1.94 -2.48 -17.27
N VAL A 95 -0.69 -2.89 -17.14
CA VAL A 95 0.43 -1.99 -16.81
C VAL A 95 1.16 -1.47 -18.06
N ALA A 96 0.80 -1.96 -19.24
CA ALA A 96 1.38 -1.47 -20.49
C ALA A 96 1.14 0.04 -20.64
N GLY A 97 2.23 0.79 -20.80
CA GLY A 97 2.21 2.26 -20.88
C GLY A 97 2.16 2.99 -19.54
N ILE A 98 2.10 2.28 -18.41
CA ILE A 98 2.21 2.84 -17.05
C ILE A 98 3.64 2.55 -16.56
N GLY A 99 4.55 3.52 -16.68
CA GLY A 99 5.92 3.34 -16.17
C GLY A 99 5.93 3.01 -14.66
N TRP A 100 6.91 2.22 -14.22
CA TRP A 100 6.99 1.69 -12.84
C TRP A 100 6.88 2.78 -11.76
N THR A 101 7.43 3.98 -11.99
CA THR A 101 7.34 5.11 -11.06
C THR A 101 5.90 5.58 -10.84
N LYS A 102 5.09 5.62 -11.91
CA LYS A 102 3.66 5.96 -11.79
C LYS A 102 2.91 4.85 -11.06
N PHE A 103 3.20 3.60 -11.40
CA PHE A 103 2.58 2.45 -10.74
C PHE A 103 2.93 2.43 -9.23
N MET A 104 4.18 2.73 -8.87
CA MET A 104 4.60 2.88 -7.48
C MET A 104 3.78 3.94 -6.72
N GLU A 105 3.39 5.03 -7.39
CA GLU A 105 2.50 6.03 -6.79
C GLU A 105 1.08 5.47 -6.54
N LEU A 106 0.55 4.66 -7.48
CA LEU A 106 -0.74 3.97 -7.30
C LEU A 106 -0.73 2.98 -6.15
N THR A 107 0.38 2.26 -5.91
CA THR A 107 0.48 1.33 -4.77
C THR A 107 0.19 2.02 -3.44
N LYS A 108 0.45 3.33 -3.34
CA LYS A 108 0.16 4.11 -2.13
C LYS A 108 -1.32 4.26 -1.86
N LEU A 109 -2.20 4.13 -2.85
CA LEU A 109 -3.65 4.11 -2.67
C LEU A 109 -4.16 2.68 -2.53
N LEU A 110 -3.72 1.79 -3.42
CA LEU A 110 -4.20 0.40 -3.50
C LEU A 110 -3.85 -0.44 -2.26
N MET A 111 -2.82 -0.03 -1.50
CA MET A 111 -2.43 -0.69 -0.25
C MET A 111 -2.76 0.13 1.01
N ASP A 112 -3.46 1.27 0.91
CA ASP A 112 -3.77 2.10 2.08
C ASP A 112 -5.06 1.61 2.76
N THR A 113 -4.91 0.83 3.83
CA THR A 113 -6.02 0.26 4.61
C THR A 113 -6.96 1.33 5.21
N ARG A 114 -6.47 2.57 5.38
CA ARG A 114 -7.26 3.70 5.89
C ARG A 114 -8.24 4.26 4.88
N ILE A 115 -8.12 3.87 3.62
CA ILE A 115 -9.04 4.26 2.55
C ILE A 115 -9.98 3.06 2.35
N PRO A 116 -11.07 2.95 3.14
CA PRO A 116 -11.93 1.78 3.11
C PRO A 116 -12.50 1.61 1.71
N ASN A 117 -12.32 0.42 1.14
CA ASN A 117 -12.79 0.06 -0.20
C ASN A 117 -12.43 1.11 -1.25
N PHE A 118 -11.15 1.48 -1.37
CA PHE A 118 -10.66 1.99 -2.65
C PHE A 118 -10.61 0.88 -3.72
N THR A 119 -11.68 0.09 -3.82
CA THR A 119 -12.15 -0.56 -5.04
C THR A 119 -12.76 0.49 -5.98
N ALA A 120 -12.21 1.71 -6.00
CA ALA A 120 -12.31 2.54 -7.17
C ALA A 120 -11.68 1.70 -8.28
N ASP A 121 -12.55 1.07 -9.07
CA ASP A 121 -12.29 0.14 -10.15
C ASP A 121 -10.82 0.24 -10.58
N VAL A 122 -10.00 -0.74 -10.17
CA VAL A 122 -8.56 -0.78 -10.48
C VAL A 122 -8.27 -0.34 -11.92
N PRO A 123 -9.06 -0.80 -12.93
CA PRO A 123 -9.06 -0.25 -14.29
C PRO A 123 -9.10 1.28 -14.41
N THR A 124 -9.96 1.97 -13.67
CA THR A 124 -10.07 3.45 -13.64
C THR A 124 -8.80 4.12 -13.10
N LEU A 125 -8.16 3.54 -12.08
CA LEU A 125 -6.89 4.07 -11.56
C LEU A 125 -5.74 3.86 -12.52
N LEU A 126 -5.70 2.70 -13.16
CA LEU A 126 -4.70 2.39 -14.18
C LEU A 126 -4.89 3.29 -15.40
N ASP A 127 -6.11 3.51 -15.85
CA ASP A 127 -6.41 4.45 -16.94
C ASP A 127 -5.98 5.88 -16.59
N ARG A 128 -6.28 6.33 -15.37
CA ARG A 128 -5.79 7.63 -14.88
C ARG A 128 -4.27 7.73 -14.93
N ALA A 129 -3.55 6.70 -14.50
CA ALA A 129 -2.08 6.71 -14.54
C ALA A 129 -1.52 6.68 -15.97
N ARG A 130 -2.20 6.06 -16.94
CA ARG A 130 -1.85 6.16 -18.37
C ARG A 130 -1.99 7.60 -18.86
N ASN A 131 -3.10 8.24 -18.50
CA ASN A 131 -3.52 9.53 -19.05
C ASN A 131 -3.01 10.77 -18.28
N SER A 132 -2.27 10.59 -17.18
CA SER A 132 -1.70 11.70 -16.39
C SER A 132 -0.18 11.69 -16.37
N SER A 133 0.39 12.89 -16.16
CA SER A 133 1.79 13.05 -15.79
C SER A 133 2.03 12.51 -14.38
N LEU A 134 3.29 12.20 -14.05
CA LEU A 134 3.65 11.75 -12.71
C LEU A 134 3.26 12.78 -11.63
N ARG A 135 3.41 14.07 -11.92
CA ARG A 135 3.07 15.15 -10.99
C ARG A 135 1.56 15.21 -10.70
N GLU A 136 0.73 15.14 -11.74
CA GLU A 136 -0.73 15.11 -11.58
C GLU A 136 -1.18 13.88 -10.80
N LEU A 137 -0.55 12.73 -11.06
CA LEU A 137 -0.84 11.50 -10.32
C LEU A 137 -0.49 11.65 -8.83
N GLN A 138 0.69 12.21 -8.52
CA GLN A 138 1.11 12.48 -7.14
C GLN A 138 0.15 13.45 -6.42
N ASP A 139 -0.27 14.52 -7.09
CA ASP A 139 -1.22 15.48 -6.53
C ASP A 139 -2.60 14.84 -6.33
N TYR A 140 -3.04 13.97 -7.23
CA TYR A 140 -4.26 13.18 -7.06
C TYR A 140 -4.17 12.24 -5.85
N VAL A 141 -3.11 11.43 -5.75
CA VAL A 141 -2.89 10.51 -4.62
C VAL A 141 -2.86 11.27 -3.30
N ARG A 142 -2.21 12.45 -3.26
CA ARG A 142 -2.19 13.32 -2.07
C ARG A 142 -3.59 13.80 -1.70
N LYS A 143 -4.37 14.30 -2.66
CA LYS A 143 -5.75 14.78 -2.42
C LYS A 143 -6.67 13.67 -1.93
N VAL A 144 -6.60 12.49 -2.54
CA VAL A 144 -7.35 11.32 -2.09
C VAL A 144 -6.99 11.01 -0.65
N LYS A 145 -5.70 10.86 -0.33
CA LYS A 145 -5.26 10.60 1.05
C LYS A 145 -5.70 11.69 2.04
N GLN A 146 -5.74 12.97 1.63
CA GLN A 146 -6.24 14.05 2.48
C GLN A 146 -7.75 13.93 2.74
N ASN A 147 -8.55 13.58 1.73
CA ASN A 147 -9.99 13.41 1.88
C ASN A 147 -10.35 12.22 2.79
N TYR A 148 -9.51 11.19 2.81
CA TYR A 148 -9.69 9.99 3.66
C TYR A 148 -8.89 10.03 4.96
N ARG A 149 -8.11 11.08 5.21
CA ARG A 149 -7.72 11.41 6.57
C ARG A 149 -8.98 11.87 7.29
N ARG A 150 -9.73 10.93 7.89
CA ARG A 150 -10.46 11.27 9.12
C ARG A 150 -9.42 11.92 10.02
N ASP A 151 -9.74 13.09 10.56
CA ASP A 151 -8.86 13.76 11.52
C ASP A 151 -8.66 12.82 12.71
N PHE A 152 -7.61 12.01 12.67
CA PHE A 152 -7.22 11.21 13.79
C PHE A 152 -6.65 12.19 14.79
N ILE A 153 -7.48 12.60 15.75
CA ILE A 153 -7.02 13.44 16.84
C ILE A 153 -6.21 12.53 17.77
N ARG A 154 -4.91 12.40 17.47
CA ARG A 154 -3.97 11.73 18.38
C ARG A 154 -3.77 12.63 19.59
N ARG A 155 -4.48 12.34 20.68
CA ARG A 155 -4.20 12.94 22.00
C ARG A 155 -3.38 11.96 22.81
N VAL A 156 -2.22 12.40 23.26
CA VAL A 156 -1.42 11.65 24.23
C VAL A 156 -1.85 12.13 25.61
N PHE A 157 -2.50 11.26 26.37
CA PHE A 157 -2.81 11.51 27.77
C PHE A 157 -1.67 10.95 28.62
N LYS A 158 -0.98 11.83 29.35
CA LYS A 158 -0.05 11.43 30.42
C LYS A 158 -0.69 11.83 31.74
N CYS A 159 -0.82 10.89 32.65
CA CYS A 159 -1.27 11.13 34.01
C CYS A 159 -0.36 10.38 34.98
N ASP A 160 -0.05 11.01 36.11
CA ASP A 160 0.61 10.36 37.22
C ASP A 160 -0.49 9.73 38.08
N LEU A 161 -0.37 8.43 38.33
CA LEU A 161 -1.35 7.64 39.07
C LEU A 161 -0.72 7.16 40.37
N TYR A 162 -1.52 7.12 41.44
CA TYR A 162 -1.18 6.33 42.61
C TYR A 162 -1.31 4.83 42.30
N GLU A 163 -0.65 3.98 43.09
CA GLU A 163 -0.59 2.52 42.85
C GLU A 163 -1.99 1.89 42.81
N ASP A 164 -2.89 2.31 43.71
CA ASP A 164 -4.28 1.86 43.74
C ASP A 164 -5.07 2.26 42.47
N GLN A 165 -4.83 3.45 41.94
CA GLN A 165 -5.46 3.92 40.70
C GLN A 165 -4.95 3.17 39.48
N TYR A 166 -3.64 2.85 39.46
CA TYR A 166 -3.04 2.04 38.42
C TYR A 166 -3.66 0.65 38.38
N ASP A 167 -3.80 -0.01 39.53
CA ASP A 167 -4.39 -1.35 39.62
C ASP A 167 -5.84 -1.38 39.12
N ILE A 168 -6.62 -0.34 39.43
CA ILE A 168 -8.00 -0.20 38.93
C ILE A 168 -8.04 -0.11 37.41
N ILE A 169 -7.15 0.68 36.80
CA ILE A 169 -7.09 0.84 35.33
C ILE A 169 -6.64 -0.46 34.67
N GLN A 170 -5.63 -1.14 35.22
CA GLN A 170 -5.18 -2.44 34.71
C GLN A 170 -6.28 -3.50 34.78
N HIS A 171 -7.02 -3.54 35.89
CA HIS A 171 -8.16 -4.45 36.03
C HIS A 171 -9.26 -4.15 35.00
N ALA A 172 -9.57 -2.87 34.76
CA ALA A 172 -10.55 -2.46 33.74
C ALA A 172 -10.10 -2.86 32.32
N LEU A 173 -8.83 -2.65 31.98
CA LEU A 173 -8.26 -3.05 30.68
C LEU A 173 -8.30 -4.58 30.49
N SER A 174 -7.90 -5.35 31.51
CA SER A 174 -7.95 -6.81 31.46
C SER A 174 -9.38 -7.33 31.32
N THR A 175 -10.34 -6.73 32.03
CA THR A 175 -11.76 -7.07 31.89
C THR A 175 -12.25 -6.77 30.47
N ALA A 176 -11.93 -5.60 29.93
CA ALA A 176 -12.29 -5.23 28.57
C ALA A 176 -11.66 -6.16 27.52
N GLN A 177 -10.41 -6.57 27.71
CA GLN A 177 -9.71 -7.54 26.86
C GLN A 177 -10.41 -8.90 26.85
N GLN A 178 -10.86 -9.39 28.01
CA GLN A 178 -11.61 -10.64 28.10
C GLN A 178 -12.97 -10.56 27.38
N MET A 179 -13.62 -9.39 27.43
CA MET A 179 -14.91 -9.16 26.77
C MET A 179 -14.79 -8.96 25.26
N SER A 180 -13.78 -8.19 24.82
CA SER A 180 -13.53 -7.89 23.40
C SER A 180 -12.89 -9.07 22.67
N LYS A 181 -12.13 -9.91 23.40
CA LYS A 181 -11.23 -10.94 22.86
C LYS A 181 -10.17 -10.38 21.91
N VAL A 182 -9.84 -9.10 22.05
CA VAL A 182 -8.84 -8.40 21.25
C VAL A 182 -7.72 -7.94 22.17
N ASP A 183 -6.49 -8.34 21.85
CA ASP A 183 -5.29 -7.94 22.57
C ASP A 183 -4.77 -6.58 22.07
N ALA A 184 -5.61 -5.55 22.21
CA ALA A 184 -5.26 -4.19 21.81
C ALA A 184 -5.86 -3.16 22.77
N ASP A 185 -4.99 -2.51 23.56
CA ASP A 185 -5.35 -1.48 24.53
C ASP A 185 -6.27 -0.38 23.97
N PRO A 186 -6.09 0.13 22.73
CA PRO A 186 -7.02 1.13 22.18
C PRO A 186 -8.45 0.61 22.02
N VAL A 187 -8.61 -0.67 21.67
CA VAL A 187 -9.91 -1.33 21.53
C VAL A 187 -10.53 -1.54 22.92
N ASN A 188 -9.72 -1.98 23.87
CA ASN A 188 -10.14 -2.21 25.25
C ASN A 188 -10.56 -0.89 25.94
N LEU A 189 -9.81 0.19 25.73
CA LEU A 189 -10.17 1.53 26.20
C LEU A 189 -11.48 2.02 25.57
N THR A 190 -11.67 1.75 24.27
CA THR A 190 -12.92 2.08 23.56
C THR A 190 -14.11 1.34 24.18
N TYR A 191 -13.92 0.08 24.59
CA TYR A 191 -14.91 -0.72 25.28
C TYR A 191 -15.25 -0.15 26.67
N ILE A 192 -14.24 0.23 27.46
CA ILE A 192 -14.41 0.87 28.78
C ILE A 192 -15.23 2.16 28.65
N CYS A 193 -14.88 3.02 27.68
CA CYS A 193 -15.61 4.27 27.43
C CYS A 193 -17.08 4.01 27.03
N MET A 194 -17.34 2.97 26.23
CA MET A 194 -18.70 2.58 25.86
C MET A 194 -19.50 2.09 27.05
N ASP A 195 -18.93 1.22 27.89
CA ASP A 195 -19.61 0.74 29.10
C ASP A 195 -19.93 1.92 30.04
N PHE A 196 -18.97 2.83 30.24
CA PHE A 196 -19.21 4.05 31.00
C PHE A 196 -20.38 4.87 30.44
N LEU A 197 -20.42 5.10 29.12
CA LEU A 197 -21.50 5.83 28.48
C LEU A 197 -22.85 5.11 28.58
N VAL A 198 -22.91 3.80 28.41
CA VAL A 198 -24.15 3.02 28.58
C VAL A 198 -24.71 3.19 29.99
N ASN A 199 -23.83 3.22 30.99
CA ASN A 199 -24.21 3.27 32.39
C ASN A 199 -24.44 4.70 32.92
N HIS A 200 -24.00 5.74 32.20
CA HIS A 200 -24.03 7.13 32.68
C HIS A 200 -24.68 8.13 31.71
N SER A 201 -24.99 7.75 30.47
CA SER A 201 -25.73 8.62 29.53
C SER A 201 -27.23 8.52 29.74
N THR A 202 -27.91 9.66 29.72
CA THR A 202 -29.38 9.75 29.80
C THR A 202 -30.08 9.64 28.44
N ASP A 203 -29.33 9.64 27.32
CA ASP A 203 -29.86 9.52 25.96
C ASP A 203 -29.47 8.18 25.29
N PRO A 204 -30.43 7.23 25.15
CA PRO A 204 -30.19 5.93 24.51
C PRO A 204 -29.81 6.01 23.02
N SER A 205 -30.16 7.10 22.32
CA SER A 205 -29.88 7.25 20.89
C SER A 205 -28.41 7.56 20.61
N GLU A 206 -27.77 8.31 21.50
CA GLU A 206 -26.33 8.63 21.45
C GLU A 206 -25.47 7.39 21.71
N VAL A 207 -25.89 6.58 22.69
CA VAL A 207 -25.24 5.31 23.04
C VAL A 207 -25.26 4.32 21.85
N GLN A 208 -26.40 4.22 21.16
CA GLN A 208 -26.52 3.31 20.01
C GLN A 208 -25.70 3.79 18.81
N ALA A 209 -25.60 5.10 18.57
CA ALA A 209 -24.77 5.67 17.51
C ALA A 209 -23.28 5.40 17.73
N LEU A 210 -22.78 5.63 18.95
CA LEU A 210 -21.38 5.40 19.33
C LEU A 210 -21.02 3.91 19.30
N ARG A 211 -21.92 3.03 19.75
CA ARG A 211 -21.75 1.57 19.65
C ARG A 211 -21.58 1.11 18.21
N ASN A 212 -22.42 1.60 17.31
CA ASN A 212 -22.33 1.28 15.88
C ASN A 212 -21.04 1.81 15.24
N GLU A 213 -20.51 2.94 15.72
CA GLU A 213 -19.26 3.49 15.24
C GLU A 213 -18.05 2.69 15.75
N ALA A 214 -18.02 2.31 17.01
CA ALA A 214 -16.92 1.54 17.57
C ALA A 214 -16.84 0.10 17.00
N LEU A 215 -17.99 -0.53 16.69
CA LEU A 215 -18.01 -1.80 15.97
C LEU A 215 -17.41 -1.68 14.56
N LYS A 216 -17.59 -0.54 13.88
CA LYS A 216 -16.93 -0.27 12.59
C LYS A 216 -15.42 -0.09 12.74
N VAL A 217 -14.98 0.57 13.82
CA VAL A 217 -13.55 0.79 14.10
C VAL A 217 -12.86 -0.52 14.47
N SER A 218 -13.48 -1.37 15.29
CA SER A 218 -12.97 -2.70 15.63
C SER A 218 -12.82 -3.60 14.40
N ALA A 219 -13.69 -3.46 13.40
CA ALA A 219 -13.57 -4.17 12.12
C ALA A 219 -12.50 -3.59 11.17
N MET A 220 -11.88 -2.47 11.52
CA MET A 220 -10.90 -1.74 10.70
C MET A 220 -9.48 -1.74 11.29
N VAL A 221 -9.27 -2.27 12.50
CA VAL A 221 -7.93 -2.48 13.06
C VAL A 221 -7.33 -3.69 12.33
N PRO A 222 -6.29 -3.52 11.50
CA PRO A 222 -5.56 -4.65 10.94
C PRO A 222 -4.83 -5.37 12.08
N ASP A 223 -4.71 -6.70 12.02
CA ASP A 223 -3.96 -7.53 12.97
C ASP A 223 -2.46 -7.15 13.08
N ASP A 224 -1.97 -6.23 12.24
CA ASP A 224 -0.54 -5.88 12.10
C ASP A 224 -0.03 -4.79 13.07
N LEU A 225 -0.60 -4.63 14.28
CA LEU A 225 -0.07 -3.70 15.30
C LEU A 225 0.74 -4.39 16.42
N GLU A 226 1.11 -5.66 16.26
CA GLU A 226 1.84 -6.41 17.29
C GLU A 226 3.37 -6.22 17.29
N GLU A 227 3.99 -5.49 16.37
CA GLU A 227 5.46 -5.30 16.40
C GLU A 227 5.92 -3.86 16.05
N GLU A 228 6.07 -3.03 17.09
CA GLU A 228 7.13 -2.00 17.19
C GLU A 228 7.72 -1.97 18.62
#